data_AF-A0A7V9MQN5-F1
#
_entry.id   AF-A0A7V9MQN5-F1
#
_cell.length_a   1.000
_cell.length_b   1.000
_cell.length_c   1.000
_cell.angle_alpha   90.00
_cell.angle_beta   90.00
_cell.angle_gamma   90.00
#
_symmetry.space_group_name_H-M   'P 1'
#
loop_
_entity.id
_entity.type
_entity.pdbx_description
1 polymer ?
#
loop_
_entity_poly.entity_id
_entity_poly.type
_entity_poly.pdbx_seq_one_letter_code
_entity_poly.pdbx_strand_id
1 'polypeptide(L)'
;MPEVPITMPQLGESIAEATVVALKVKPGDKVTADQEIIEVETNKAVMSVTTPCAGEIKTITAEVKGTYPVGAVLGYVEGSEKDAAKFVKNAPKPPAESVGAEVPGRDEAHSKAAAENKPNGAIGQTGGGLPVPATAKGAGYLSPRMRARMAELQLTRADLAGVLGSG
;
A
#
# COMPACT_ATOMS: atom_id res chain seq x y z
N MET A 1 -3.31 21.37 -12.00
CA MET A 1 -1.90 21.67 -11.71
C MET A 1 -1.29 20.41 -11.06
N PRO A 2 0.04 20.28 -10.87
CA PRO A 2 0.57 19.03 -10.33
C PRO A 2 0.16 18.81 -8.87
N GLU A 3 -0.21 17.57 -8.57
CA GLU A 3 -0.63 17.13 -7.24
C GLU A 3 0.57 16.53 -6.51
N VAL A 4 0.90 17.08 -5.35
CA VAL A 4 1.94 16.55 -4.48
C VAL A 4 1.27 15.73 -3.37
N PRO A 5 1.60 14.45 -3.21
CA PRO A 5 1.04 13.64 -2.12
C PRO A 5 1.61 14.11 -0.79
N ILE A 6 0.72 14.33 0.18
CA ILE A 6 1.07 14.56 1.58
C ILE A 6 1.18 13.18 2.23
N THR A 7 2.39 12.77 2.60
CA THR A 7 2.64 11.50 3.28
C THR A 7 2.86 11.70 4.78
N MET A 8 2.44 10.72 5.57
CA MET A 8 2.73 10.68 7.01
C MET A 8 4.26 10.67 7.22
N PRO A 9 4.83 11.65 7.96
CA PRO A 9 6.26 11.70 8.22
C PRO A 9 6.69 10.57 9.15
N GLN A 10 7.99 10.36 9.24
CA GLN A 10 8.55 9.42 10.20
C GLN A 10 8.51 10.04 11.60
N LEU A 11 7.62 9.51 12.46
CA LEU A 11 7.38 10.03 13.83
C LEU A 11 8.31 9.41 14.89
N GLY A 12 9.08 8.38 14.52
CA GLY A 12 10.07 7.73 15.38
C GLY A 12 10.50 6.36 14.84
N GLU A 13 11.65 5.84 15.28
CA GLU A 13 12.17 4.54 14.81
C GLU A 13 11.29 3.34 15.21
N SER A 14 10.55 3.46 16.32
CA SER A 14 9.65 2.41 16.83
C SER A 14 8.16 2.73 16.65
N ILE A 15 7.80 3.82 15.96
CA ILE A 15 6.42 4.22 15.72
C ILE A 15 6.01 3.81 14.30
N ALA A 16 5.16 2.80 14.17
CA ALA A 16 4.68 2.31 12.87
C ALA A 16 3.43 3.06 12.36
N GLU A 17 2.65 3.64 13.26
CA GLU A 17 1.36 4.27 12.96
C GLU A 17 1.04 5.42 13.92
N ALA A 18 0.17 6.32 13.48
CA ALA A 18 -0.32 7.45 14.27
C ALA A 18 -1.79 7.73 14.00
N THR A 19 -2.47 8.26 15.01
CA THR A 19 -3.90 8.59 14.96
C THR A 19 -4.07 10.09 14.75
N VAL A 20 -4.94 10.48 13.82
CA VAL A 20 -5.21 11.89 13.53
C VAL A 20 -6.12 12.47 14.61
N VAL A 21 -5.67 13.48 15.33
CA VAL A 21 -6.45 14.15 16.39
C VAL A 21 -7.29 15.28 15.83
N ALA A 22 -6.69 16.10 14.95
CA ALA A 22 -7.35 17.27 14.38
C ALA A 22 -6.83 17.59 12.98
N LEU A 23 -7.73 18.04 12.11
CA LEU A 23 -7.40 18.66 10.82
C LEU A 23 -7.50 20.17 10.99
N LYS A 24 -6.38 20.90 10.82
CA LYS A 24 -6.34 22.37 10.91
C LYS A 24 -6.75 23.06 9.62
N VAL A 25 -6.86 22.29 8.54
CA VAL A 25 -7.09 22.75 7.18
C VAL A 25 -8.20 21.95 6.50
N LYS A 26 -8.76 22.51 5.43
CA LYS A 26 -9.86 21.94 4.65
C LYS A 26 -9.48 21.89 3.17
N PRO A 27 -10.10 21.01 2.36
CA PRO A 27 -9.96 21.10 0.91
C PRO A 27 -10.40 22.48 0.42
N GLY A 28 -9.59 23.08 -0.45
CA GLY A 28 -9.71 24.45 -0.97
C GLY A 28 -8.93 25.50 -0.17
N ASP A 29 -8.33 25.14 0.96
CA ASP A 29 -7.59 26.10 1.78
C ASP A 29 -6.16 26.33 1.26
N LYS A 30 -5.66 27.56 1.38
CA LYS A 30 -4.32 27.96 0.95
C LYS A 30 -3.30 27.70 2.06
N VAL A 31 -2.30 26.89 1.74
CA VAL A 31 -1.22 26.53 2.67
C VAL A 31 0.14 27.00 2.17
N THR A 32 1.02 27.33 3.10
CA THR A 32 2.41 27.71 2.86
C THR A 32 3.34 26.51 3.10
N ALA A 33 4.54 26.51 2.51
CA ALA A 33 5.51 25.45 2.74
C ALA A 33 5.87 25.36 4.24
N ASP A 34 6.08 24.15 4.74
CA ASP A 34 6.36 23.87 6.16
C ASP A 34 5.24 24.27 7.13
N GLN A 35 4.05 24.58 6.63
CA GLN A 35 2.89 24.86 7.47
C GLN A 35 2.29 23.57 8.04
N GLU A 36 1.90 23.64 9.30
CA GLU A 36 1.23 22.56 10.02
C GLU A 36 -0.23 22.39 9.57
N ILE A 37 -0.57 21.21 9.05
CA ILE A 37 -1.88 20.92 8.44
C ILE A 37 -2.70 19.91 9.24
N ILE A 38 -2.06 18.89 9.80
CA ILE A 38 -2.72 17.77 10.49
C ILE A 38 -1.99 17.53 11.80
N GLU A 39 -2.75 17.36 12.87
CA GLU A 39 -2.22 17.02 14.19
C GLU A 39 -2.43 15.52 14.43
N VAL A 40 -1.35 14.82 14.74
CA VAL A 40 -1.32 13.37 14.92
C VAL A 40 -0.81 13.01 16.30
N GLU A 41 -1.46 12.06 16.95
CA GLU A 41 -1.08 11.55 18.25
C GLU A 41 -0.59 10.11 18.11
N THR A 42 0.48 9.84 18.83
CA THR A 42 1.05 8.50 19.04
C THR A 42 0.92 8.17 20.52
N ASN A 43 1.20 6.93 20.90
CA ASN A 43 1.11 6.47 22.30
C ASN A 43 1.91 7.35 23.30
N LYS A 44 2.97 8.02 22.83
CA LYS A 44 3.89 8.79 23.69
C LYS A 44 3.98 10.28 23.38
N ALA A 45 3.56 10.73 22.20
CA ALA A 45 3.74 12.11 21.77
C ALA A 45 2.66 12.54 20.78
N VAL A 46 2.27 13.82 20.88
CA VAL A 46 1.52 14.53 19.86
C VAL A 46 2.53 15.25 18.97
N MET A 47 2.40 15.03 17.68
CA MET A 47 3.24 15.63 16.65
C MET A 47 2.34 16.17 15.56
N SER A 48 2.95 16.95 14.67
CA SER A 48 2.19 17.59 13.63
C SER A 48 2.83 17.38 12.26
N VAL A 49 1.96 17.20 11.28
CA VAL A 49 2.35 16.95 9.89
C VAL A 49 2.38 18.28 9.17
N THR A 50 3.53 18.59 8.59
CA THR A 50 3.73 19.78 7.76
C THR A 50 3.50 19.47 6.28
N THR A 51 3.13 20.49 5.50
CA THR A 51 3.03 20.36 4.05
C THR A 51 4.40 20.48 3.38
N PRO A 52 4.73 19.62 2.40
CA PRO A 52 6.02 19.67 1.69
C PRO A 52 6.15 20.88 0.75
N CYS A 53 5.04 21.46 0.32
CA CYS A 53 5.00 22.54 -0.67
C CYS A 53 3.93 23.59 -0.31
N ALA A 54 4.12 24.83 -0.78
CA ALA A 54 3.06 25.85 -0.75
C ALA A 54 2.06 25.61 -1.90
N GLY A 55 0.77 25.74 -1.62
CA GLY A 55 -0.29 25.44 -2.58
C GLY A 55 -1.70 25.50 -2.00
N GLU A 56 -2.64 24.88 -2.70
CA GLU A 56 -4.03 24.73 -2.24
C GLU A 56 -4.32 23.26 -1.95
N ILE A 57 -4.99 22.95 -0.84
CA ILE A 57 -5.32 21.56 -0.53
C ILE A 57 -6.41 21.08 -1.46
N LYS A 58 -6.14 20.04 -2.25
CA LYS A 58 -7.13 19.52 -3.19
C LYS A 58 -8.07 18.54 -2.52
N THR A 59 -7.52 17.58 -1.80
CA THR A 59 -8.28 16.52 -1.16
C THR A 59 -7.53 16.02 0.06
N ILE A 60 -8.26 15.77 1.15
CA ILE A 60 -7.74 15.13 2.35
C ILE A 60 -8.44 13.78 2.47
N THR A 61 -7.65 12.72 2.44
CA THR A 61 -8.12 11.33 2.63
C THR A 61 -8.10 10.94 4.11
N ALA A 62 -7.29 11.65 4.91
CA ALA A 62 -7.21 11.45 6.35
C ALA A 62 -8.49 11.89 7.08
N GLU A 63 -9.01 11.00 7.93
CA GLU A 63 -10.17 11.24 8.79
C GLU A 63 -9.75 11.50 10.24
N VAL A 64 -10.50 12.36 10.94
CA VAL A 64 -10.33 12.61 12.38
C VAL A 64 -10.57 11.31 13.15
N LYS A 65 -9.71 10.99 14.10
CA LYS A 65 -9.63 9.71 14.85
C LYS A 65 -9.26 8.49 13.98
N GLY A 66 -8.90 8.69 12.71
CA GLY A 66 -8.36 7.63 11.86
C GLY A 66 -6.91 7.32 12.20
N THR A 67 -6.52 6.05 12.10
CA THR A 67 -5.14 5.60 12.35
C THR A 67 -4.48 5.23 11.03
N TYR A 68 -3.30 5.79 10.77
CA TYR A 68 -2.57 5.65 9.51
C TYR A 68 -1.12 5.26 9.76
N PRO A 69 -0.54 4.35 8.95
CA PRO A 69 0.86 3.98 9.07
C PRO A 69 1.80 5.08 8.57
N VAL A 70 3.06 5.06 9.01
CA VAL A 70 4.12 5.94 8.50
C VAL A 70 4.29 5.74 6.98
N GLY A 71 4.42 6.83 6.24
CA GLY A 71 4.46 6.83 4.78
C GLY A 71 3.11 6.69 4.07
N ALA A 72 1.99 6.57 4.80
CA ALA A 72 0.66 6.60 4.20
C ALA A 72 0.36 7.96 3.58
N VAL A 73 -0.37 7.98 2.47
CA VAL A 73 -0.84 9.20 1.83
C VAL A 73 -2.07 9.71 2.59
N LEU A 74 -1.96 10.90 3.19
CA LEU A 74 -3.01 11.56 3.96
C LEU A 74 -3.87 12.49 3.10
N GLY A 75 -3.35 12.92 1.95
CA GLY A 75 -4.05 13.78 1.02
C GLY A 75 -3.16 14.28 -0.11
N TYR A 76 -3.68 15.23 -0.88
CA TYR A 76 -3.00 15.85 -2.00
C TYR A 76 -3.08 17.36 -1.90
N VAL A 77 -1.94 18.02 -2.07
CA VAL A 77 -1.83 19.46 -2.24
C VAL A 77 -1.57 19.79 -3.71
N GLU A 78 -2.33 20.74 -4.24
CA GLU A 78 -2.12 21.27 -5.58
C GLU A 78 -1.08 22.40 -5.49
N GLY A 79 0.12 22.12 -5.98
CA GLY A 79 1.28 23.00 -5.89
C GLY A 79 1.65 23.64 -7.23
N SER A 80 2.48 24.68 -7.19
CA SER A 80 3.01 25.32 -8.40
C SER A 80 4.05 24.41 -9.09
N GLU A 81 4.16 24.47 -10.42
CA GLU A 81 4.95 23.56 -11.29
C GLU A 81 6.42 23.32 -10.87
N LYS A 82 7.01 24.21 -10.06
CA LYS A 82 8.39 24.08 -9.57
C LYS A 82 8.60 22.96 -8.54
N ASP A 83 7.58 22.53 -7.80
CA ASP A 83 7.72 21.49 -6.76
C ASP A 83 7.44 20.07 -7.27
N ALA A 84 6.56 19.94 -8.25
CA ALA A 84 6.33 18.67 -8.96
C ALA A 84 7.61 18.14 -9.63
N ALA A 85 8.45 19.04 -10.13
CA ALA A 85 9.73 18.70 -10.74
C ALA A 85 10.76 18.12 -9.75
N LYS A 86 10.61 18.37 -8.43
CA LYS A 86 11.47 17.77 -7.39
C LYS A 86 11.03 16.35 -7.03
N PHE A 87 9.72 16.08 -7.02
CA PHE A 87 9.19 14.73 -6.76
C PHE A 87 9.46 13.75 -7.91
N VAL A 88 9.41 14.22 -9.17
CA VAL A 88 9.73 13.39 -10.35
C VAL A 88 11.21 12.96 -10.40
N LYS A 89 12.12 13.72 -9.77
CA LYS A 89 13.55 13.35 -9.71
C LYS A 89 13.89 12.24 -8.71
N ASN A 90 12.99 11.93 -7.77
CA ASN A 90 13.20 10.90 -6.74
C ASN A 90 12.33 9.64 -6.94
N ALA A 91 11.55 9.56 -8.02
CA ALA A 91 10.79 8.36 -8.37
C ALA A 91 11.68 7.37 -9.16
N PRO A 92 11.84 6.11 -8.73
CA PRO A 92 12.45 5.09 -9.57
C PRO A 92 11.58 4.86 -10.81
N LYS A 93 12.24 4.90 -11.97
CA LYS A 93 11.66 4.73 -13.31
C LYS A 93 10.89 3.40 -13.40
N PRO A 94 9.63 3.39 -13.87
CA PRO A 94 8.94 2.13 -14.17
C PRO A 94 9.66 1.41 -15.32
N PRO A 95 9.89 0.08 -15.24
CA PRO A 95 10.39 -0.69 -16.37
C PRO A 95 9.33 -0.68 -17.46
N ALA A 96 9.73 -0.21 -18.64
CA ALA A 96 8.90 -0.22 -19.83
C ALA A 96 8.52 -1.65 -20.22
N GLU A 97 7.26 -1.76 -20.67
CA GLU A 97 6.68 -2.90 -21.37
C GLU A 97 7.67 -3.58 -22.32
N SER A 98 7.80 -4.89 -22.17
CA SER A 98 8.25 -5.79 -23.24
C SER A 98 7.05 -6.64 -23.60
N VAL A 99 6.25 -6.13 -24.54
CA VAL A 99 5.26 -6.90 -25.28
C VAL A 99 6.04 -7.89 -26.14
N GLY A 100 5.85 -9.19 -25.88
CA GLY A 100 6.35 -10.28 -26.71
C GLY A 100 5.17 -11.20 -27.02
N ALA A 101 4.51 -10.92 -28.14
CA ALA A 101 3.40 -11.69 -28.68
C ALA A 101 3.87 -12.99 -29.35
N GLU A 102 2.97 -13.99 -29.32
CA GLU A 102 2.82 -15.13 -30.25
C GLU A 102 3.91 -16.22 -30.14
N VAL A 103 3.60 -17.52 -30.06
CA VAL A 103 2.91 -18.37 -31.06
C VAL A 103 2.26 -19.61 -30.40
N PRO A 104 1.44 -20.44 -31.11
CA PRO A 104 0.10 -20.83 -30.69
C PRO A 104 -0.06 -22.35 -30.50
N GLY A 105 -1.25 -22.77 -30.08
CA GLY A 105 -1.83 -24.04 -30.51
C GLY A 105 -1.32 -25.33 -29.85
N ARG A 106 -2.11 -25.85 -28.91
CA ARG A 106 -2.61 -27.22 -29.00
C ARG A 106 -3.92 -27.39 -28.23
N ASP A 107 -4.99 -27.37 -29.01
CA ASP A 107 -6.06 -28.37 -29.06
C ASP A 107 -6.60 -28.94 -27.74
N GLU A 108 -7.76 -28.41 -27.38
CA GLU A 108 -9.07 -29.10 -27.31
C GLU A 108 -9.34 -30.31 -26.41
N ALA A 109 -10.57 -30.23 -25.90
CA ALA A 109 -11.47 -31.26 -25.38
C ALA A 109 -11.21 -31.69 -23.91
N HIS A 110 -12.11 -31.42 -22.96
CA HIS A 110 -13.54 -31.69 -23.07
C HIS A 110 -14.39 -30.79 -22.15
N SER A 111 -15.43 -30.22 -22.74
CA SER A 111 -16.59 -29.58 -22.10
C SER A 111 -17.36 -30.55 -21.21
N LYS A 112 -17.88 -30.08 -20.06
CA LYS A 112 -19.34 -29.84 -19.89
C LYS A 112 -19.71 -29.44 -18.45
N ALA A 113 -20.74 -28.59 -18.44
CA ALA A 113 -21.76 -28.37 -17.42
C ALA A 113 -21.32 -27.52 -16.21
N ALA A 114 -21.61 -26.22 -16.16
CA ALA A 114 -22.93 -25.56 -16.08
C ALA A 114 -23.48 -25.46 -14.65
N ALA A 115 -24.07 -24.29 -14.39
CA ALA A 115 -24.92 -23.89 -13.28
C ALA A 115 -24.17 -23.64 -11.95
N GLU A 116 -23.92 -22.38 -11.57
CA GLU A 116 -24.90 -21.37 -11.15
C GLU A 116 -25.50 -21.64 -9.76
N ASN A 117 -25.41 -20.58 -8.97
CA ASN A 117 -26.19 -20.20 -7.81
C ASN A 117 -25.69 -20.55 -6.40
N LYS A 118 -25.28 -19.47 -5.74
CA LYS A 118 -25.32 -19.21 -4.29
C LYS A 118 -26.65 -19.72 -3.67
N PRO A 119 -26.70 -20.02 -2.36
CA PRO A 119 -26.87 -18.91 -1.42
C PRO A 119 -26.16 -19.06 -0.08
N ASN A 120 -25.86 -17.89 0.48
CA ASN A 120 -25.77 -17.53 1.90
C ASN A 120 -25.80 -18.67 2.94
N GLY A 121 -24.66 -18.85 3.61
CA GLY A 121 -24.59 -19.41 4.96
C GLY A 121 -23.80 -18.44 5.84
N ALA A 122 -24.51 -17.57 6.55
CA ALA A 122 -23.95 -16.77 7.62
C ALA A 122 -23.71 -17.68 8.83
N ILE A 123 -22.48 -17.74 9.35
CA ILE A 123 -22.20 -17.94 10.78
C ILE A 123 -20.77 -17.47 11.13
N GLY A 124 -20.68 -16.65 12.18
CA GLY A 124 -19.62 -16.78 13.18
C GLY A 124 -18.34 -16.00 12.98
N GLN A 125 -18.30 -14.78 13.51
CA GLN A 125 -17.07 -14.06 13.83
C GLN A 125 -16.28 -14.80 14.92
N THR A 126 -14.99 -15.09 14.70
CA THR A 126 -13.94 -14.99 15.74
C THR A 126 -12.54 -15.16 15.12
N GLY A 127 -11.66 -14.19 15.35
CA GLY A 127 -10.19 -14.35 15.27
C GLY A 127 -9.57 -14.16 13.88
N GLY A 128 -8.76 -13.11 13.72
CA GLY A 128 -8.03 -12.81 12.50
C GLY A 128 -7.03 -13.90 12.10
N GLY A 129 -7.18 -14.40 10.88
CA GLY A 129 -6.23 -15.27 10.20
C GLY A 129 -6.67 -15.48 8.76
N LEU A 130 -5.80 -15.20 7.78
CA LEU A 130 -6.05 -15.55 6.38
C LEU A 130 -6.27 -17.06 6.26
N PRO A 131 -7.18 -17.53 5.39
CA PRO A 131 -7.40 -18.95 5.19
C PRO A 131 -6.16 -19.58 4.55
N VAL A 132 -5.38 -20.31 5.34
CA VAL A 132 -4.40 -21.28 4.82
C VAL A 132 -5.06 -22.65 4.83
N PRO A 133 -5.24 -23.33 3.67
CA PRO A 133 -5.69 -24.71 3.66
C PRO A 133 -4.59 -25.58 4.27
N ALA A 134 -4.76 -25.95 5.54
CA ALA A 134 -3.89 -26.85 6.26
C ALA A 134 -4.20 -28.31 5.89
N THR A 135 -3.93 -28.72 4.65
CA THR A 135 -3.73 -30.15 4.34
C THR A 135 -3.04 -30.34 2.99
N ALA A 136 -2.12 -31.31 2.95
CA ALA A 136 -1.35 -31.83 1.81
C ALA A 136 -0.01 -31.12 1.51
N LYS A 137 1.02 -31.56 2.26
CA LYS A 137 2.33 -32.00 1.74
C LYS A 137 2.92 -31.18 0.58
N GLY A 138 3.79 -30.23 0.91
CA GLY A 138 4.83 -29.72 -0.01
C GLY A 138 4.43 -28.60 -0.97
N ALA A 139 3.22 -28.04 -0.85
CA ALA A 139 2.84 -26.84 -1.58
C ALA A 139 2.55 -25.67 -0.66
N GLY A 140 3.62 -25.13 -0.06
CA GLY A 140 3.57 -23.91 0.73
C GLY A 140 2.93 -22.78 -0.08
N TYR A 141 1.77 -22.32 0.39
CA TYR A 141 1.17 -21.09 -0.08
C TYR A 141 2.18 -19.96 0.14
N LEU A 142 2.76 -19.47 -0.95
CA LEU A 142 3.77 -18.44 -0.91
C LEU A 142 3.09 -17.09 -1.12
N SER A 143 3.23 -16.18 -0.15
CA SER A 143 2.62 -14.86 -0.25
C SER A 143 3.19 -14.06 -1.42
N PRO A 144 2.42 -13.15 -2.06
CA PRO A 144 2.90 -12.30 -3.15
C PRO A 144 4.18 -11.52 -2.80
N ARG A 145 4.30 -11.05 -1.55
CA ARG A 145 5.51 -10.36 -1.07
C ARG A 145 6.72 -11.29 -0.95
N MET A 146 6.53 -12.52 -0.51
CA MET A 146 7.62 -13.51 -0.43
C MET A 146 8.09 -13.94 -1.83
N ARG A 147 7.16 -14.05 -2.79
CA ARG A 147 7.50 -14.30 -4.20
C ARG A 147 8.31 -13.14 -4.81
N ALA A 148 7.94 -11.90 -4.50
CA ALA A 148 8.69 -10.72 -4.95
C ALA A 148 10.13 -10.72 -4.39
N ARG A 149 10.29 -10.97 -3.08
CA ARG A 149 11.62 -11.05 -2.44
C ARG A 149 12.49 -12.18 -3.00
N MET A 150 11.90 -13.34 -3.28
CA MET A 150 12.66 -14.43 -3.91
C MET A 150 13.12 -14.09 -5.33
N ALA A 151 12.31 -13.33 -6.10
CA ALA A 151 12.73 -12.87 -7.42
C ALA A 151 13.91 -11.89 -7.35
N GLU A 152 13.91 -10.95 -6.38
CA GLU A 152 15.04 -10.03 -6.17
C GLU A 152 16.32 -10.75 -5.77
N LEU A 153 16.20 -11.78 -4.93
CA LEU A 153 17.32 -12.57 -4.41
C LEU A 153 17.71 -13.75 -5.31
N GLN A 154 17.07 -13.90 -6.47
CA GLN A 154 17.26 -15.01 -7.41
C GLN A 154 17.08 -16.40 -6.76
N LEU A 155 16.28 -16.46 -5.69
CA LEU A 155 15.96 -17.67 -4.96
C LEU A 155 14.82 -18.42 -5.64
N THR A 156 14.95 -19.74 -5.72
CA THR A 156 13.93 -20.60 -6.30
C THR A 156 13.22 -21.41 -5.22
N ARG A 157 12.07 -21.98 -5.56
CA ARG A 157 11.32 -22.86 -4.65
C ARG A 157 12.14 -24.09 -4.22
N ALA A 158 13.08 -24.54 -5.05
CA ALA A 158 13.98 -25.63 -4.73
C ALA A 158 15.00 -25.25 -3.65
N ASP A 159 15.45 -23.99 -3.65
CA ASP A 159 16.35 -23.45 -2.63
C ASP A 159 15.67 -23.44 -1.25
N LEU A 160 14.40 -23.03 -1.22
CA LEU A 160 13.60 -23.00 0.00
C LEU A 160 13.26 -24.39 0.55
N ALA A 161 13.21 -25.42 -0.30
CA ALA A 161 12.89 -26.79 0.12
C ALA A 161 13.98 -27.43 0.99
N GLY A 162 15.21 -26.89 0.96
CA GLY A 162 16.33 -27.33 1.80
C GLY A 162 16.48 -26.56 3.11
N VAL A 163 15.73 -25.47 3.30
CA VAL A 163 15.81 -24.65 4.51
C VAL A 163 15.06 -25.38 5.64
N LEU A 164 15.82 -25.98 6.55
CA LEU A 164 15.27 -26.55 7.78
C LEU A 164 14.62 -25.41 8.58
N GLY A 165 13.31 -25.49 8.80
CA GLY A 165 12.60 -24.49 9.58
C GLY A 165 13.15 -24.46 11.01
N SER A 166 13.71 -23.32 11.41
CA SER A 166 13.95 -22.99 12.82
C SER A 166 12.59 -22.69 13.44
N GLY A 167 11.97 -23.74 14.01
CA GLY A 167 10.74 -23.62 14.78
C GLY A 167 10.86 -22.66 15.94
#